data_AF-A0A8X7RVJ4-F1
#
_entry.id   AF-A0A8X7RVJ4-F1
#
_cell.length_a   1.000
_cell.length_b   1.000
_cell.length_c   1.000
_cell.angle_alpha   90.00
_cell.angle_beta   90.00
_cell.angle_gamma   90.00
#
_symmetry.space_group_name_H-M   'P 1'
#
loop_
_entity.id
_entity.type
_entity.pdbx_description
1 polymer ?
#
loop_
_entity_poly.entity_id
_entity_poly.type
_entity_poly.pdbx_seq_one_letter_code
_entity_poly.pdbx_strand_id
1 'polypeptide(L)'
;MILADGVSILCSDLQVEPQDIVTIPLRSCRRSCRSCSELKDEQKFHEIYNFAFGWAKEKGQKSLALDTAIGMWQLLFAEREWPLLNHWCDFLQDRHNKAISKDTWEQLLEFARTVDPSLSNYDAEGAWPYLIDEFVEYLYDMSVVEK
;
A
#
# COMPACT_ATOMS: atom_id res chain seq x y z
N MET A 1 -11.47 21.20 18.02
CA MET A 1 -10.24 20.40 18.30
C MET A 1 -10.66 18.94 18.50
N ILE A 2 -11.19 18.32 17.45
CA ILE A 2 -11.74 16.94 17.47
C ILE A 2 -11.21 16.29 16.19
N LEU A 3 -10.06 15.63 16.26
CA LEU A 3 -9.50 14.82 15.16
C LEU A 3 -8.38 13.90 15.69
N ALA A 4 -8.50 13.41 16.94
CA ALA A 4 -7.49 12.53 17.55
C ALA A 4 -8.05 11.16 17.97
N ASP A 5 -9.36 10.96 17.94
CA ASP A 5 -9.99 9.79 18.57
C ASP A 5 -10.21 8.61 17.60
N GLY A 6 -10.08 8.79 16.28
CA GLY A 6 -10.22 7.70 15.30
C GLY A 6 -8.96 6.84 15.14
N VAL A 7 -7.80 7.49 15.00
CA VAL A 7 -6.50 6.81 14.81
C VAL A 7 -6.02 6.11 16.08
N SER A 8 -6.38 6.63 17.25
CA SER A 8 -5.98 6.06 18.54
C SER A 8 -6.71 4.74 18.86
N ILE A 9 -7.93 4.55 18.34
CA ILE A 9 -8.72 3.31 18.54
C ILE A 9 -8.15 2.14 17.71
N LEU A 10 -7.57 2.42 16.54
CA LEU A 10 -6.80 1.41 15.78
C LEU A 10 -5.57 0.90 16.54
N CYS A 11 -5.02 1.74 17.43
CA CYS A 11 -3.74 1.48 18.11
C CYS A 11 -3.90 0.71 19.44
N SER A 12 -5.09 0.68 20.04
CA SER A 12 -5.33 0.03 21.34
C SER A 12 -5.97 -1.37 21.28
N ASP A 13 -6.60 -1.74 20.14
CA ASP A 13 -7.25 -3.06 19.98
C ASP A 13 -6.33 -4.11 19.33
N LEU A 14 -5.32 -3.68 18.56
CA LEU A 14 -4.37 -4.59 17.92
C LEU A 14 -3.17 -4.81 18.85
N GLN A 15 -3.36 -5.66 19.86
CA GLN A 15 -2.28 -6.19 20.70
C GLN A 15 -1.43 -7.20 19.89
N VAL A 16 -0.92 -6.75 18.74
CA VAL A 16 -0.13 -7.54 17.78
C VAL A 16 1.28 -6.99 17.76
N GLU A 17 2.25 -7.83 18.10
CA GLU A 17 3.66 -7.50 18.03
C GLU A 17 4.08 -7.23 16.58
N PRO A 18 5.02 -6.29 16.32
CA PRO A 18 5.36 -5.81 14.97
C PRO A 18 5.90 -6.87 14.00
N GLN A 19 6.15 -8.09 14.49
CA GLN A 19 6.72 -9.20 13.73
C GLN A 19 5.65 -10.20 13.23
N ASP A 20 4.38 -10.06 13.63
CA ASP A 20 3.33 -11.05 13.35
C ASP A 20 2.22 -10.59 12.38
N ILE A 21 2.44 -9.48 11.66
CA ILE A 21 1.44 -8.96 10.71
C ILE A 21 1.16 -9.93 9.55
N VAL A 22 2.13 -10.79 9.21
CA VAL A 22 2.02 -11.82 8.18
C VAL A 22 1.15 -13.02 8.59
N THR A 23 0.86 -13.19 9.89
CA THR A 23 0.03 -14.30 10.41
C THR A 23 -1.41 -13.90 10.63
N ILE A 24 -1.79 -12.63 10.44
CA ILE A 24 -3.20 -12.24 10.54
C ILE A 24 -3.93 -12.90 9.38
N PRO A 25 -4.85 -13.87 9.63
CA PRO A 25 -5.65 -14.39 8.55
C PRO A 25 -6.54 -13.24 8.06
N LEU A 26 -6.21 -12.68 6.90
CA LEU A 26 -6.98 -11.65 6.18
C LEU A 26 -8.47 -12.01 6.03
N ARG A 27 -8.85 -13.27 6.31
CA ARG A 27 -10.24 -13.74 6.34
C ARG A 27 -11.02 -13.43 7.63
N SER A 28 -10.38 -13.00 8.72
CA SER A 28 -11.04 -12.83 10.03
C SER A 28 -10.92 -11.42 10.65
N CYS A 29 -10.74 -10.37 9.84
CA CYS A 29 -11.05 -8.99 10.24
C CYS A 29 -12.17 -8.39 9.38
N ARG A 30 -13.07 -9.22 8.83
CA ARG A 30 -14.15 -8.76 7.94
C ARG A 30 -15.38 -8.21 8.68
N ARG A 31 -15.37 -8.11 10.01
CA ARG A 31 -16.58 -7.81 10.81
C ARG A 31 -16.51 -6.67 11.82
N SER A 32 -15.36 -6.03 12.10
CA SER A 32 -15.30 -5.07 13.21
C SER A 32 -14.54 -3.77 12.98
N CYS A 33 -14.49 -3.22 11.77
CA CYS A 33 -14.20 -1.80 11.57
C CYS A 33 -15.36 -1.14 10.81
N ARG A 34 -16.46 -0.89 11.52
CA ARG A 34 -17.67 -0.22 10.98
C ARG A 34 -17.51 1.30 10.82
N SER A 35 -16.31 1.86 10.94
CA SER A 35 -16.13 3.31 10.85
C SER A 35 -14.83 3.67 10.10
N CYS A 36 -14.76 3.32 8.83
CA CYS A 36 -13.75 3.88 7.91
C CYS A 36 -14.39 4.75 6.81
N SER A 37 -15.43 5.50 7.19
CA SER A 37 -15.89 6.65 6.41
C SER A 37 -14.74 7.66 6.15
N GLU A 38 -13.72 7.65 7.02
CA GLU A 38 -12.54 8.51 6.97
C GLU A 38 -11.52 8.10 5.89
N LEU A 39 -11.49 6.83 5.45
CA LEU A 39 -10.60 6.35 4.39
C LEU A 39 -11.10 6.72 2.98
N LYS A 40 -12.32 7.25 2.87
CA LYS A 40 -12.83 7.81 1.61
C LYS A 40 -12.24 9.17 1.28
N ASP A 41 -11.74 9.88 2.29
CA ASP A 41 -11.18 11.21 2.13
C ASP A 41 -9.70 11.09 1.70
N GLU A 42 -9.36 11.60 0.51
CA GLU A 42 -8.01 11.44 -0.05
C GLU A 42 -6.91 12.02 0.84
N GLN A 43 -7.18 13.14 1.51
CA GLN A 43 -6.21 13.79 2.39
C GLN A 43 -5.95 12.94 3.64
N LYS A 44 -7.01 12.45 4.29
CA LYS A 44 -6.86 11.57 5.46
C LYS A 44 -6.23 10.23 5.09
N PHE A 45 -6.59 9.68 3.93
CA PHE A 45 -5.97 8.46 3.43
C PHE A 45 -4.46 8.65 3.23
N HIS A 46 -4.04 9.77 2.63
CA HIS A 46 -2.62 10.08 2.48
C HIS A 46 -1.88 10.14 3.82
N GLU A 47 -2.47 10.79 4.83
CA GLU A 47 -1.89 10.85 6.18
C GLU A 47 -1.79 9.45 6.82
N ILE A 48 -2.86 8.66 6.75
CA ILE A 48 -2.90 7.29 7.29
C ILE A 48 -1.90 6.38 6.56
N TYR A 49 -1.81 6.51 5.24
CA TYR A 49 -0.89 5.73 4.40
C TYR A 49 0.58 6.03 4.74
N ASN A 50 0.92 7.30 4.92
CA ASN A 50 2.26 7.70 5.37
C ASN A 50 2.56 7.26 6.80
N PHE A 51 1.57 7.37 7.68
CA PHE A 51 1.68 6.92 9.07
C PHE A 51 1.92 5.42 9.16
N ALA A 52 1.21 4.62 8.33
CA ALA A 52 1.34 3.17 8.28
C ALA A 52 2.78 2.72 7.99
N PHE A 53 3.48 3.38 7.06
CA PHE A 53 4.89 3.10 6.80
C PHE A 53 5.77 3.34 8.04
N GLY A 54 5.54 4.46 8.73
CA GLY A 54 6.27 4.82 9.95
C GLY A 54 6.03 3.86 11.10
N TRP A 55 4.82 3.32 11.19
CA TRP A 55 4.42 2.32 12.19
C TRP A 55 4.96 0.93 11.88
N ALA A 56 4.90 0.52 10.61
CA ALA A 56 5.27 -0.83 10.17
C ALA A 56 6.79 -1.05 10.12
N LYS A 57 7.57 0.01 9.90
CA LYS A 57 9.03 -0.10 9.81
C LYS A 57 9.67 -0.33 11.18
N GLU A 58 10.74 -1.11 11.21
CA GLU A 58 11.51 -1.33 12.43
C GLU A 58 12.23 -0.07 12.93
N LYS A 59 12.38 0.05 14.25
CA LYS A 59 13.07 1.18 14.88
C LYS A 59 14.55 1.19 14.45
N GLY A 60 14.94 2.24 13.73
CA GLY A 60 16.30 2.41 13.19
C GLY A 60 16.44 2.12 11.70
N GLN A 61 15.44 1.50 11.07
CA GLN A 61 15.42 1.25 9.62
C GLN A 61 14.74 2.39 8.87
N LYS A 62 15.23 2.65 7.65
CA LYS A 62 14.67 3.62 6.68
C LYS A 62 13.77 2.95 5.63
N SER A 63 13.75 1.62 5.62
CA SER A 63 13.02 0.80 4.66
C SER A 63 12.13 -0.19 5.41
N LEU A 64 11.05 -0.61 4.77
CA LEU A 64 10.09 -1.57 5.26
C LEU A 64 10.38 -2.95 4.64
N ALA A 65 10.32 -4.01 5.44
CA ALA A 65 10.44 -5.37 4.92
C ALA A 65 9.34 -5.65 3.88
N LEU A 66 9.67 -6.43 2.85
CA LEU A 66 8.77 -6.64 1.71
C LEU A 66 7.44 -7.28 2.13
N ASP A 67 7.50 -8.38 2.88
CA ASP A 67 6.30 -9.08 3.37
C ASP A 67 5.39 -8.17 4.19
N THR A 68 6.00 -7.33 5.04
CA THR A 68 5.28 -6.32 5.83
C THR A 68 4.64 -5.26 4.94
N ALA A 69 5.35 -4.78 3.91
CA ALA A 69 4.83 -3.80 2.96
C ALA A 69 3.61 -4.35 2.18
N ILE A 70 3.72 -5.60 1.70
CA ILE A 70 2.63 -6.30 1.00
C ILE A 70 1.39 -6.42 1.89
N GLY A 71 1.56 -6.92 3.13
CA GLY A 71 0.44 -7.05 4.06
C GLY A 71 -0.23 -5.71 4.38
N MET A 72 0.57 -4.64 4.52
CA MET A 72 0.04 -3.30 4.75
C MET A 72 -0.72 -2.74 3.57
N TRP A 73 -0.23 -2.91 2.34
CA TRP A 73 -0.98 -2.49 1.16
C TRP A 73 -2.29 -3.25 1.01
N GLN A 74 -2.30 -4.57 1.22
CA GLN A 74 -3.53 -5.36 1.22
C GLN A 74 -4.55 -4.86 2.23
N LEU A 75 -4.09 -4.41 3.41
CA LEU A 75 -4.96 -3.82 4.43
C LEU A 75 -5.48 -2.43 4.04
N LEU A 76 -4.59 -1.54 3.57
CA LEU A 76 -4.93 -0.15 3.23
C LEU A 76 -5.84 -0.05 2.00
N PHE A 77 -5.58 -0.88 0.99
CA PHE A 77 -6.39 -0.94 -0.24
C PHE A 77 -7.56 -1.94 -0.12
N ALA A 78 -7.79 -2.56 1.04
CA ALA A 78 -9.00 -3.37 1.26
C ALA A 78 -10.30 -2.54 1.15
N GLU A 79 -10.23 -1.26 1.52
CA GLU A 79 -11.38 -0.34 1.42
C GLU A 79 -11.31 0.60 0.21
N ARG A 80 -10.14 0.70 -0.43
CA ARG A 80 -9.93 1.42 -1.68
C ARG A 80 -9.52 0.42 -2.74
N GLU A 81 -10.50 -0.11 -3.48
CA GLU A 81 -10.26 -1.08 -4.54
C GLU A 81 -9.33 -0.50 -5.61
N TRP A 82 -8.04 -0.81 -5.50
CA TRP A 82 -7.06 -0.56 -6.54
C TRP A 82 -6.86 -1.88 -7.32
N PRO A 83 -7.36 -1.97 -8.57
CA PRO A 83 -7.41 -3.24 -9.30
C PRO A 83 -6.02 -3.83 -9.59
N LEU A 84 -4.98 -2.98 -9.66
CA LEU A 84 -3.60 -3.38 -9.92
C LEU A 84 -2.87 -3.87 -8.65
N LEU A 85 -3.48 -3.80 -7.47
CA LEU A 85 -2.83 -4.15 -6.20
C LEU A 85 -2.29 -5.59 -6.20
N ASN A 86 -3.08 -6.56 -6.65
CA ASN A 86 -2.67 -7.96 -6.64
C ASN A 86 -1.46 -8.17 -7.56
N HIS A 87 -1.47 -7.53 -8.73
CA HIS A 87 -0.36 -7.58 -9.69
C HIS A 87 0.90 -6.91 -9.11
N TRP A 88 0.73 -5.80 -8.39
CA TRP A 88 1.83 -5.12 -7.70
C TRP A 88 2.47 -6.02 -6.64
N CYS A 89 1.65 -6.68 -5.82
CA CYS A 89 2.15 -7.63 -4.83
C CYS A 89 2.91 -8.80 -5.47
N ASP A 90 2.36 -9.39 -6.54
CA ASP A 90 2.98 -10.51 -7.27
C ASP A 90 4.32 -10.08 -7.89
N PHE A 91 4.35 -8.92 -8.57
CA PHE A 91 5.55 -8.32 -9.14
C PHE A 91 6.66 -8.13 -8.09
N LEU A 92 6.32 -7.61 -6.91
CA LEU A 92 7.32 -7.38 -5.88
C LEU A 92 7.87 -8.69 -5.30
N GLN A 93 7.04 -9.73 -5.17
CA GLN A 93 7.48 -11.05 -4.70
C GLN A 93 8.35 -11.76 -5.74
N ASP A 94 8.01 -11.67 -7.02
CA ASP A 94 8.69 -12.38 -8.11
C ASP A 94 9.98 -11.66 -8.57
N ARG A 95 9.92 -10.34 -8.79
CA ARG A 95 11.01 -9.57 -9.41
C ARG A 95 11.86 -8.78 -8.42
N HIS A 96 11.25 -8.14 -7.43
CA HIS A 96 11.97 -7.20 -6.56
C HIS A 96 12.65 -7.89 -5.36
N ASN A 97 11.87 -8.66 -4.60
CA ASN A 97 12.25 -9.37 -3.37
C ASN A 97 13.17 -8.57 -2.41
N LYS A 98 12.92 -7.27 -2.29
CA LYS A 98 13.74 -6.31 -1.52
C LYS A 98 12.87 -5.40 -0.67
N ALA A 99 13.48 -4.81 0.35
CA ALA A 99 12.83 -3.87 1.25
C ALA A 99 12.37 -2.61 0.50
N ILE A 100 11.18 -2.12 0.86
CA ILE A 100 10.54 -0.97 0.24
C ILE A 100 10.97 0.31 0.95
N SER A 101 11.43 1.29 0.19
CA SER A 101 11.80 2.60 0.74
C SER A 101 10.59 3.52 0.88
N LYS A 102 10.68 4.51 1.76
CA LYS A 102 9.60 5.50 1.97
C LYS A 102 9.19 6.20 0.68
N ASP A 103 10.19 6.54 -0.14
CA ASP A 103 10.00 7.16 -1.45
C ASP A 103 9.09 6.32 -2.37
N THR A 104 9.45 5.05 -2.61
CA THR A 104 8.65 4.10 -3.38
C THR A 104 7.23 3.93 -2.84
N TRP A 105 7.09 3.87 -1.51
CA TRP A 105 5.80 3.79 -0.85
C TRP A 105 4.94 5.02 -1.18
N GLU A 106 5.47 6.23 -1.00
CA GLU A 106 4.76 7.48 -1.32
C GLU A 106 4.43 7.59 -2.83
N GLN A 107 5.36 7.21 -3.70
CA GLN A 107 5.18 7.23 -5.16
C GLN A 107 4.08 6.26 -5.61
N LEU A 108 3.99 5.07 -5.01
CA LEU A 108 2.94 4.10 -5.34
C LEU A 108 1.54 4.65 -5.04
N LEU A 109 1.39 5.41 -3.95
CA LEU A 109 0.12 6.05 -3.63
C LEU A 109 -0.27 7.06 -4.71
N GLU A 110 0.68 7.87 -5.17
CA GLU A 110 0.42 8.84 -6.23
C GLU A 110 0.08 8.12 -7.55
N PHE A 111 0.79 7.06 -7.88
CA PHE A 111 0.50 6.21 -9.05
C PHE A 111 -0.92 5.65 -8.98
N ALA A 112 -1.33 5.04 -7.86
CA ALA A 112 -2.67 4.50 -7.69
C ALA A 112 -3.79 5.56 -7.72
N ARG A 113 -3.47 6.83 -7.51
CA ARG A 113 -4.42 7.96 -7.55
C ARG A 113 -4.51 8.61 -8.92
N THR A 114 -3.38 8.70 -9.61
CA THR A 114 -3.25 9.50 -10.84
C THR A 114 -3.29 8.64 -12.09
N VAL A 115 -2.80 7.41 -12.04
CA VAL A 115 -2.70 6.51 -13.19
C VAL A 115 -3.92 5.59 -13.25
N ASP A 116 -4.52 5.53 -14.43
CA ASP A 116 -5.65 4.66 -14.70
C ASP A 116 -5.22 3.18 -14.70
N PRO A 117 -6.07 2.25 -14.25
CA PRO A 117 -5.81 0.82 -14.36
C PRO A 117 -5.43 0.33 -15.76
N SER A 118 -5.89 1.01 -16.82
CA SER A 118 -5.52 0.70 -18.21
C SER A 118 -4.19 1.32 -18.65
N LEU A 119 -3.46 1.99 -17.74
CA LEU A 119 -2.18 2.66 -17.97
C LEU A 119 -2.19 3.68 -19.12
N SER A 120 -3.36 4.07 -19.61
CA SER A 120 -3.49 4.89 -20.82
C SER A 120 -2.99 6.32 -20.64
N ASN A 121 -2.84 6.77 -19.38
CA ASN A 121 -2.28 8.07 -19.02
C ASN A 121 -0.92 7.96 -18.31
N TYR A 122 -0.32 6.77 -18.30
CA TYR A 122 1.03 6.58 -17.76
C TYR A 122 2.07 7.19 -18.70
N ASP A 123 3.00 7.96 -18.13
CA ASP A 123 4.13 8.54 -18.86
C ASP A 123 5.44 7.95 -18.32
N ALA A 124 6.11 7.13 -19.16
CA ALA A 124 7.36 6.45 -18.82
C ALA A 124 8.58 7.40 -18.79
N GLU A 125 8.44 8.62 -19.32
CA GLU A 125 9.43 9.68 -19.19
C GLU A 125 9.16 10.56 -17.94
N GLY A 126 8.16 10.19 -17.15
CA GLY A 126 7.75 10.88 -15.94
C GLY A 126 8.78 10.77 -14.81
N ALA A 127 8.54 11.51 -13.74
CA ALA A 127 9.38 11.48 -12.54
C ALA A 127 9.11 10.27 -11.63
N TRP A 128 8.70 9.13 -12.20
CA TRP A 128 8.41 7.92 -11.45
C TRP A 128 9.71 7.19 -11.06
N PRO A 129 9.73 6.49 -9.90
CA PRO A 129 10.85 5.64 -9.55
C PRO A 129 10.90 4.45 -10.50
N TYR A 130 12.11 4.00 -10.83
CA TYR A 130 12.36 2.87 -11.73
C TYR A 130 11.54 1.61 -11.39
N LEU A 131 11.24 1.38 -10.11
CA LEU A 131 10.43 0.23 -9.69
C LEU A 131 8.99 0.28 -10.23
N ILE A 132 8.42 1.48 -10.39
CA ILE A 132 7.09 1.67 -10.99
C ILE A 132 7.15 1.45 -12.51
N ASP A 133 8.21 1.92 -13.17
CA ASP A 133 8.44 1.62 -14.59
C ASP A 133 8.55 0.12 -14.84
N GLU A 134 9.33 -0.59 -14.01
CA GLU A 134 9.46 -2.05 -14.08
C GLU A 134 8.11 -2.77 -13.86
N PHE A 135 7.28 -2.25 -12.96
CA PHE A 135 5.95 -2.80 -12.73
C PHE A 135 5.02 -2.59 -13.94
N VAL A 136 5.04 -1.41 -14.55
CA VAL A 136 4.28 -1.13 -15.76
C VAL A 136 4.73 -2.03 -16.91
N GLU A 137 6.03 -2.21 -17.08
CA GLU A 137 6.58 -3.17 -18.06
C GLU A 137 6.11 -4.60 -17.80
N TYR A 138 6.10 -5.02 -16.52
CA TYR A 138 5.58 -6.33 -16.12
C TYR A 138 4.08 -6.51 -16.45
N LEU A 139 3.25 -5.47 -16.28
CA LEU A 139 1.83 -5.52 -16.65
C LEU A 139 1.63 -5.71 -18.16
N TYR A 140 2.46 -5.07 -18.99
CA TYR A 140 2.44 -5.24 -20.44
C TYR A 140 2.91 -6.64 -20.86
N ASP A 141 3.96 -7.18 -20.24
CA ASP A 141 4.46 -8.54 -20.51
C ASP A 141 3.42 -9.61 -20.20
N MET A 142 2.71 -9.46 -19.07
CA MET A 142 1.62 -10.34 -18.66
C MET A 142 0.33 -10.17 -19.51
N SER A 143 0.32 -9.25 -20.48
CA SER A 143 -0.85 -8.90 -21.31
C SER A 143 -2.10 -8.53 -20.50
N VAL A 144 -1.90 -8.01 -19.28
CA VAL A 144 -2.99 -7.53 -18.42
C VAL A 144 -3.55 -6.20 -18.95
N VAL A 145 -2.70 -5.45 -19.66
CA VAL A 145 -3.03 -4.17 -20.29
C VAL A 145 -2.50 -4.20 -21.72
N GLU A 146 -3.30 -3.73 -22.70
CA GLU A 146 -2.85 -3.56 -24.08
C GLU A 146 -1.99 -2.30 -24.19
N LYS A 147 -0.85 -2.40 -24.89
CA LYS A 147 0.08 -1.28 -25.15
C LYS A 147 -0.53 -0.22 -26.06
#